data_AF-A0A8J8DGE3-F1
#
_entry.id   AF-A0A8J8DGE3-F1
#
_cell.length_a   1.000
_cell.length_b   1.000
_cell.length_c   1.000
_cell.angle_alpha   90.00
_cell.angle_beta   90.00
_cell.angle_gamma   90.00
#
_symmetry.space_group_name_H-M   'P 1'
#
loop_
_entity.id
_entity.type
_entity.pdbx_description
1 polymer ?
#
loop_
_entity_poly.entity_id
_entity_poly.type
_entity_poly.pdbx_seq_one_letter_code
_entity_poly.pdbx_strand_id
1 'polypeptide(L)'
;MKIKRRLYSIIPLIPLFVLLGMRDIRTLLLVPLALMAVQWYFIGVLFLLATAVFLIYTRTGGLYGLTVIALTVLALEMGYLDREHAPREHYLILLAAVAMSFPTYLLMSMLSPALPRFEVTALAALLLVVLYLFARFVAS
;
A
#
# COMPACT_ATOMS: atom_id res chain seq x y z
N MET A 1 -7.67 12.57 -29.39
CA MET A 1 -7.38 13.03 -28.00
C MET A 1 -6.18 12.25 -27.49
N LYS A 2 -5.02 12.90 -27.26
CA LYS A 2 -3.88 12.22 -26.61
C LYS A 2 -4.20 12.09 -25.13
N ILE A 3 -4.57 10.89 -24.69
CA ILE A 3 -4.72 10.57 -23.27
C ILE A 3 -3.32 10.67 -22.65
N LYS A 4 -2.95 11.86 -22.13
CA LYS A 4 -1.75 12.02 -21.29
C LYS A 4 -2.07 11.44 -19.91
N ARG A 5 -2.25 10.12 -19.83
CA ARG A 5 -2.32 9.42 -18.55
C ARG A 5 -0.98 9.56 -17.87
N ARG A 6 -0.99 10.09 -16.65
CA ARG A 6 0.15 10.00 -15.74
C ARG A 6 0.20 8.56 -15.24
N LEU A 7 1.41 8.03 -15.05
CA LEU A 7 1.65 6.64 -14.65
C LEU A 7 2.53 6.61 -13.40
N TYR A 8 2.26 7.53 -12.46
CA TYR A 8 3.03 7.61 -11.21
C TYR A 8 2.83 6.37 -10.34
N SER A 9 1.69 5.71 -10.48
CA SER A 9 1.38 4.40 -9.88
C SER A 9 2.37 3.27 -10.21
N ILE A 10 3.11 3.34 -11.33
CA ILE A 10 4.13 2.35 -11.68
C ILE A 10 5.34 2.44 -10.73
N ILE A 11 5.63 3.62 -10.20
CA ILE A 11 6.79 3.87 -9.33
C ILE A 11 6.77 2.98 -8.09
N PRO A 12 5.68 2.91 -7.29
CA PRO A 12 5.60 2.00 -6.14
C PRO A 12 5.41 0.52 -6.52
N LEU A 13 4.90 0.20 -7.72
CA LEU A 13 4.71 -1.18 -8.18
C LEU A 13 6.02 -1.95 -8.38
N ILE A 14 7.03 -1.30 -8.97
CA ILE A 14 8.34 -1.92 -9.23
C ILE A 14 8.99 -2.43 -7.93
N PRO A 15 9.24 -1.59 -6.89
CA PRO A 15 9.85 -2.06 -5.66
C PRO A 15 8.95 -3.04 -4.90
N LEU A 16 7.62 -2.93 -5.02
CA LEU A 16 6.68 -3.87 -4.42
C LEU A 16 6.91 -5.29 -4.94
N PHE A 17 6.98 -5.47 -6.26
CA PHE A 17 7.19 -6.79 -6.86
C PHE A 17 8.60 -7.32 -6.68
N VAL A 18 9.61 -6.44 -6.62
CA VAL A 18 10.97 -6.84 -6.23
C VAL A 18 10.96 -7.41 -4.80
N LEU A 19 10.37 -6.70 -3.84
CA LEU A 19 10.29 -7.16 -2.45
C LEU A 19 9.53 -8.48 -2.33
N LEU A 20 8.33 -8.55 -2.92
CA LEU A 20 7.50 -9.74 -2.90
C LEU A 20 8.21 -10.94 -3.54
N GLY A 21 8.83 -10.76 -4.72
CA GLY A 21 9.56 -11.80 -5.44
C GLY A 21 10.84 -12.28 -4.75
N MET A 22 11.51 -11.41 -3.98
CA MET A 22 12.63 -11.82 -3.12
C MET A 22 12.18 -12.76 -1.99
N ARG A 23 10.93 -12.68 -1.55
CA ARG A 23 10.39 -13.52 -0.47
C ARG A 23 9.81 -14.83 -0.97
N ASP A 24 8.98 -14.78 -2.01
CA ASP A 24 8.38 -15.96 -2.63
C ASP A 24 8.05 -15.65 -4.09
N ILE A 25 8.62 -16.40 -5.03
CA ILE A 25 8.39 -16.21 -6.47
C ILE A 25 6.89 -16.31 -6.85
N ARG A 26 6.09 -17.05 -6.06
CA ARG A 26 4.64 -17.22 -6.30
C ARG A 26 3.87 -15.90 -6.19
N THR A 27 4.40 -14.90 -5.51
CA THR A 27 3.76 -13.57 -5.43
C THR A 27 3.72 -12.86 -6.78
N LEU A 28 4.54 -13.29 -7.75
CA LEU A 28 4.46 -12.77 -9.13
C LEU A 28 3.13 -13.10 -9.79
N LEU A 29 2.37 -14.09 -9.28
CA LEU A 29 0.99 -14.34 -9.70
C LEU A 29 0.05 -13.17 -9.42
N LEU A 30 0.44 -12.24 -8.52
CA LEU A 30 -0.32 -11.03 -8.25
C LEU A 30 -0.06 -9.92 -9.27
N VAL A 31 0.95 -10.05 -10.15
CA VAL A 31 1.30 -9.03 -11.16
C VAL A 31 0.12 -8.65 -12.06
N PRO A 32 -0.64 -9.60 -12.66
CA PRO A 32 -1.79 -9.25 -13.48
C PRO A 32 -2.83 -8.46 -12.69
N LEU A 33 -3.09 -8.87 -11.46
CA LEU A 33 -4.06 -8.21 -10.57
C LEU A 33 -3.60 -6.79 -10.23
N ALA A 34 -2.32 -6.59 -9.99
CA ALA A 34 -1.73 -5.29 -9.68
C ALA A 34 -1.71 -4.34 -10.89
N LEU A 35 -1.47 -4.85 -12.10
CA LEU A 35 -1.59 -4.04 -13.32
C LEU A 35 -3.05 -3.64 -13.57
N MET A 36 -4.00 -4.54 -13.31
CA MET A 36 -5.42 -4.23 -13.40
C MET A 36 -5.88 -3.28 -12.29
N ALA A 37 -5.27 -3.34 -11.11
CA ALA A 37 -5.53 -2.44 -9.98
C ALA A 37 -5.32 -0.96 -10.34
N VAL A 38 -4.31 -0.67 -11.15
CA VAL A 38 -4.04 0.70 -11.64
C VAL A 38 -5.21 1.22 -12.48
N GLN A 39 -5.86 0.35 -13.24
CA GLN A 39 -6.96 0.72 -14.13
C GLN A 39 -8.32 0.73 -13.42
N TRP A 40 -8.56 -0.20 -12.51
CA TRP A 40 -9.84 -0.38 -11.81
C TRP A 40 -9.66 -0.41 -10.29
N TYR A 41 -10.30 0.54 -9.61
CA TYR A 41 -10.24 0.67 -8.15
C TYR A 41 -10.73 -0.58 -7.44
N PHE A 42 -11.82 -1.20 -7.93
CA PHE A 42 -12.35 -2.45 -7.37
C PHE A 42 -11.32 -3.58 -7.38
N ILE A 43 -10.64 -3.80 -8.52
CA ILE A 43 -9.58 -4.80 -8.64
C ILE A 43 -8.40 -4.44 -7.73
N GLY A 44 -8.14 -3.15 -7.57
CA GLY A 44 -7.08 -2.70 -6.69
C GLY A 44 -7.33 -2.94 -5.20
N VAL A 45 -8.56 -2.85 -4.75
CA VAL A 45 -8.94 -3.29 -3.40
C VAL A 45 -8.77 -4.81 -3.26
N LEU A 46 -9.13 -5.60 -4.28
CA LEU A 46 -8.87 -7.04 -4.27
C LEU A 46 -7.37 -7.36 -4.23
N PHE A 47 -6.54 -6.59 -4.94
CA PHE A 47 -5.09 -6.72 -4.88
C PHE A 47 -4.53 -6.38 -3.48
N LEU A 48 -5.02 -5.32 -2.85
CA LEU A 48 -4.66 -4.97 -1.48
C LEU A 48 -5.04 -6.08 -0.51
N LEU A 49 -6.27 -6.61 -0.61
CA LEU A 49 -6.74 -7.72 0.21
C LEU A 49 -5.92 -8.98 0.00
N ALA A 50 -5.64 -9.36 -1.25
CA ALA A 50 -4.81 -10.52 -1.57
C ALA A 50 -3.39 -10.38 -1.01
N THR A 51 -2.81 -9.18 -1.11
CA THR A 51 -1.48 -8.89 -0.56
C THR A 51 -1.49 -8.99 0.97
N ALA A 52 -2.52 -8.43 1.62
CA ALA A 52 -2.68 -8.53 3.07
C ALA A 52 -2.82 -10.00 3.50
N VAL A 53 -3.73 -10.76 2.88
CA VAL A 53 -3.93 -12.19 3.17
C VAL A 53 -2.64 -12.98 2.97
N PHE A 54 -1.86 -12.68 1.93
CA PHE A 54 -0.56 -13.32 1.70
C PHE A 54 0.43 -13.07 2.85
N LEU A 55 0.55 -11.81 3.32
CA LEU A 55 1.42 -11.48 4.46
C LEU A 55 0.96 -12.17 5.74
N ILE A 56 -0.35 -12.26 5.97
CA ILE A 56 -0.95 -12.97 7.10
C ILE A 56 -0.63 -14.46 7.03
N TYR A 57 -0.89 -15.08 5.88
CA TYR A 57 -0.65 -16.51 5.65
C TYR A 57 0.81 -16.89 5.85
N THR A 58 1.73 -16.06 5.36
CA THR A 58 3.18 -16.28 5.50
C THR A 58 3.76 -15.75 6.81
N ARG A 59 2.91 -15.23 7.71
CA ARG A 59 3.29 -14.62 8.99
C ARG A 59 4.38 -13.56 8.86
N THR A 60 4.41 -12.83 7.74
CA THR A 60 5.36 -11.75 7.48
C THR A 60 4.83 -10.42 8.04
N GLY A 61 5.28 -10.09 9.25
CA GLY A 61 5.12 -8.75 9.84
C GLY A 61 6.41 -7.95 9.79
N GLY A 62 6.54 -6.94 10.64
CA GLY A 62 7.75 -6.13 10.71
C GLY A 62 7.73 -4.93 9.76
N LEU A 63 8.88 -4.27 9.67
CA LEU A 63 9.13 -3.23 8.65
C LEU A 63 8.92 -3.78 7.23
N TYR A 64 9.22 -5.05 6.99
CA TYR A 64 8.98 -5.69 5.69
C TYR A 64 7.49 -5.71 5.34
N GLY A 65 6.64 -6.28 6.21
CA GLY A 65 5.20 -6.34 5.98
C GLY A 65 4.57 -4.95 5.85
N LEU A 66 5.02 -4.00 6.69
CA LEU A 66 4.62 -2.60 6.58
C LEU A 66 4.98 -2.00 5.21
N THR A 67 6.22 -2.20 4.75
CA THR A 67 6.69 -1.67 3.47
C THR A 67 5.89 -2.24 2.30
N VAL A 68 5.59 -3.55 2.33
CA VAL A 68 4.76 -4.20 1.31
C VAL A 68 3.37 -3.57 1.27
N ILE A 69 2.69 -3.45 2.42
CA ILE A 69 1.36 -2.82 2.48
C ILE A 69 1.41 -1.35 2.05
N ALA A 70 2.40 -0.58 2.53
CA ALA A 70 2.60 0.82 2.18
C ALA A 70 2.75 1.00 0.66
N LEU A 71 3.58 0.19 0.01
CA LEU A 71 3.77 0.22 -1.44
C LEU A 71 2.51 -0.21 -2.20
N THR A 72 1.78 -1.21 -1.71
CA THR A 72 0.49 -1.63 -2.30
C THR A 72 -0.54 -0.51 -2.25
N VAL A 73 -0.66 0.19 -1.11
CA VAL A 73 -1.57 1.35 -0.96
C VAL A 73 -1.12 2.49 -1.87
N LEU A 74 0.18 2.80 -1.91
CA LEU A 74 0.72 3.84 -2.81
C LEU A 74 0.39 3.52 -4.28
N ALA A 75 0.60 2.28 -4.73
CA ALA A 75 0.28 1.87 -6.09
C ALA A 75 -1.21 2.03 -6.41
N LEU A 76 -2.07 1.60 -5.50
CA LEU A 76 -3.51 1.69 -5.64
C LEU A 76 -4.00 3.15 -5.74
N GLU A 77 -3.61 3.96 -4.75
CA GLU A 77 -4.10 5.33 -4.62
C GLU A 77 -3.48 6.26 -5.66
N MET A 78 -2.19 6.10 -5.99
CA MET A 78 -1.61 6.82 -7.13
C MET A 78 -2.30 6.40 -8.44
N GLY A 79 -2.71 5.14 -8.58
CA GLY A 79 -3.43 4.67 -9.76
C GLY A 79 -4.84 5.26 -9.85
N TYR A 80 -5.46 5.54 -8.71
CA TYR A 80 -6.72 6.29 -8.64
C TYR A 80 -6.51 7.76 -9.03
N LEU A 81 -5.52 8.44 -8.43
CA LEU A 81 -5.18 9.84 -8.75
C LEU A 81 -4.74 10.03 -10.21
N ASP A 82 -4.04 9.04 -10.79
CA ASP A 82 -3.64 9.01 -12.20
C ASP A 82 -4.88 9.01 -13.12
N ARG A 83 -5.95 8.30 -12.71
CA ARG A 83 -7.23 8.22 -13.46
C ARG A 83 -8.05 9.50 -13.35
N GLU A 84 -8.06 10.10 -12.16
CA GLU A 84 -8.78 11.35 -11.90
C GLU A 84 -8.03 12.61 -12.37
N HIS A 85 -6.81 12.46 -12.89
CA HIS A 85 -5.94 13.57 -13.30
C HIS A 85 -5.72 14.60 -12.17
N ALA A 86 -5.58 14.11 -10.93
CA ALA A 86 -5.48 14.94 -9.74
C ALA A 86 -4.25 15.87 -9.78
N PRO A 87 -4.31 17.04 -9.10
CA PRO A 87 -3.17 17.91 -8.88
C PRO A 87 -1.99 17.18 -8.23
N ARG A 88 -0.77 17.66 -8.49
CA ARG A 88 0.47 17.04 -7.97
C ARG A 88 0.52 17.04 -6.43
N GLU A 89 -0.13 18.01 -5.80
CA GLU A 89 -0.21 18.13 -4.34
C GLU A 89 -0.83 16.88 -3.69
N HIS A 90 -1.85 16.26 -4.29
CA HIS A 90 -2.48 15.06 -3.74
C HIS A 90 -1.51 13.87 -3.65
N TYR A 91 -0.57 13.76 -4.60
CA TYR A 91 0.46 12.71 -4.57
C TYR A 91 1.45 12.94 -3.43
N LEU A 92 1.78 14.20 -3.13
CA LEU A 92 2.66 14.55 -2.00
C LEU A 92 1.97 14.28 -0.67
N ILE A 93 0.68 14.60 -0.55
CA ILE A 93 -0.13 14.30 0.64
C ILE A 93 -0.19 12.79 0.86
N LEU A 94 -0.45 12.02 -0.19
CA LEU A 94 -0.47 10.56 -0.12
C LEU A 94 0.88 9.99 0.34
N LEU A 95 1.99 10.47 -0.24
CA LEU A 95 3.33 10.06 0.17
C LEU A 95 3.62 10.40 1.64
N ALA A 96 3.24 11.60 2.10
CA ALA A 96 3.41 12.00 3.49
C ALA A 96 2.57 11.14 4.44
N ALA A 97 1.32 10.86 4.09
CA ALA A 97 0.44 10.00 4.88
C ALA A 97 0.99 8.58 5.01
N VAL A 98 1.48 7.99 3.91
CA VAL A 98 2.09 6.66 3.94
C VAL A 98 3.43 6.67 4.68
N ALA A 99 4.24 7.72 4.53
CA ALA A 99 5.49 7.86 5.26
C ALA A 99 5.29 7.91 6.78
N MET A 100 4.20 8.53 7.26
CA MET A 100 3.84 8.56 8.69
C MET A 100 3.54 7.19 9.29
N SER A 101 3.29 6.17 8.47
CA SER A 101 3.11 4.80 8.96
C SER A 101 4.37 4.22 9.59
N PHE A 102 5.56 4.60 9.10
CA PHE A 102 6.84 4.12 9.58
C PHE A 102 7.17 4.61 11.00
N PRO A 103 7.15 5.92 11.31
CA PRO A 103 7.38 6.38 12.68
C PRO A 103 6.29 5.85 13.62
N THR A 104 5.03 5.75 13.16
CA THR A 104 3.95 5.16 13.96
C THR A 104 4.24 3.70 14.32
N TYR A 105 4.68 2.90 13.35
CA TYR A 105 5.08 1.52 13.57
C TYR A 105 6.29 1.40 14.51
N LEU A 106 7.31 2.26 14.34
CA LEU A 106 8.47 2.28 15.22
C LEU A 106 8.06 2.59 16.66
N LEU A 107 7.24 3.62 16.87
CA LEU A 107 6.70 3.96 18.19
C LEU A 107 5.92 2.80 18.81
N MET A 108 5.02 2.16 18.04
CA MET A 108 4.28 0.99 18.52
C MET A 108 5.20 -0.18 18.88
N SER A 109 6.24 -0.43 18.07
CA SER A 109 7.19 -1.51 18.33
C SER A 109 8.07 -1.24 19.57
N MET A 110 8.33 0.02 19.88
CA MET A 110 9.07 0.43 21.10
C MET A 110 8.20 0.34 22.36
N LEU A 111 6.91 0.67 22.25
CA LEU A 111 5.97 0.67 23.37
C LEU A 111 5.53 -0.73 23.79
N SER A 112 5.54 -1.70 22.86
CA SER A 112 5.14 -3.06 23.16
C SER A 112 6.12 -4.10 22.60
N PRO A 113 7.32 -4.22 23.19
CA PRO A 113 8.29 -5.25 22.79
C PRO A 113 7.78 -6.68 23.03
N ALA A 114 6.71 -6.85 23.81
CA ALA A 114 6.09 -8.14 24.12
C ALA A 114 5.04 -8.61 23.10
N LEU A 115 4.56 -7.75 22.18
CA LEU A 115 3.58 -8.14 21.17
C LEU A 115 4.27 -8.75 19.94
N PRO A 116 3.76 -9.87 19.39
CA PRO A 116 4.24 -10.43 18.13
C PRO A 116 4.28 -9.36 17.03
N ARG A 117 5.38 -9.31 16.28
CA ARG A 117 5.61 -8.32 15.20
C ARG A 117 4.46 -8.25 14.19
N PHE A 118 3.76 -9.36 14.01
CA PHE A 118 2.61 -9.48 13.13
C PHE A 118 1.39 -8.68 13.62
N GLU A 119 1.09 -8.73 14.91
CA GLU A 119 -0.06 -8.03 15.51
C GLU A 119 0.14 -6.51 15.43
N VAL A 120 1.36 -6.04 15.69
CA VAL A 120 1.73 -4.63 15.56
C VAL A 120 1.60 -4.15 14.11
N THR A 121 1.95 -5.01 13.13
CA THR A 121 1.83 -4.66 11.70
C THR A 121 0.37 -4.63 11.27
N ALA A 122 -0.46 -5.56 11.75
CA ALA A 122 -1.89 -5.59 11.47
C ALA A 122 -2.60 -4.36 12.04
N LEU A 123 -2.26 -3.96 13.27
CA LEU A 123 -2.75 -2.73 13.90
C LEU A 123 -2.31 -1.48 13.12
N ALA A 124 -1.05 -1.41 12.71
CA ALA A 124 -0.54 -0.29 11.91
C ALA A 124 -1.21 -0.21 10.54
N ALA A 125 -1.41 -1.34 9.86
CA ALA A 125 -2.11 -1.42 8.59
C ALA A 125 -3.59 -1.03 8.73
N LEU A 126 -4.25 -1.47 9.80
CA LEU A 126 -5.62 -1.07 10.12
C LEU A 126 -5.71 0.43 10.36
N LEU A 127 -4.81 1.00 11.17
CA LEU A 127 -4.73 2.44 11.40
C LEU A 127 -4.50 3.20 10.11
N LEU A 128 -3.68 2.68 9.20
CA LEU A 128 -3.44 3.28 7.89
C LEU A 128 -4.69 3.29 7.02
N VAL A 129 -5.46 2.18 7.01
CA VAL A 129 -6.74 2.10 6.32
C VAL A 129 -7.75 3.08 6.93
N VAL A 130 -7.80 3.20 8.25
CA VAL A 130 -8.67 4.15 8.95
C VAL A 130 -8.28 5.60 8.63
N LEU A 131 -6.99 5.92 8.67
CA LEU A 131 -6.45 7.23 8.28
C LEU A 131 -6.77 7.56 6.83
N TYR A 132 -6.65 6.57 5.94
CA TYR A 132 -7.00 6.71 4.54
C TYR A 132 -8.49 7.03 4.37
N LEU A 133 -9.37 6.27 5.02
CA LEU A 133 -10.81 6.52 4.98
C LEU A 133 -11.13 7.93 5.50
N PHE A 134 -10.51 8.32 6.61
CA PHE A 134 -10.71 9.65 7.19
C PHE A 134 -10.24 10.76 6.23
N ALA A 135 -9.04 10.65 5.68
CA ALA A 135 -8.52 11.60 4.71
C ALA A 135 -9.39 11.70 3.45
N ARG A 136 -9.93 10.56 2.99
CA ARG A 136 -10.87 10.52 1.86
C ARG A 136 -12.18 11.24 2.16
N PHE A 137 -12.78 11.02 3.33
CA PHE A 137 -14.02 11.70 3.73
C PHE A 137 -13.85 13.20 3.92
N VAL A 138 -12.67 13.66 4.34
CA VAL A 138 -12.37 15.09 4.50
C VAL A 138 -12.08 15.78 3.17
N ALA A 139 -11.57 15.05 2.17
CA ALA A 139 -11.21 15.60 0.86
C ALA A 139 -12.34 15.58 -0.18
N SER A 140 -13.46 14.89 0.12
CA SER A 140 -14.70 14.84 -0.68
C SER A 140 -15.72 15.87 -0.20
#